data_AF-A0A7D9DHB0-F1
#
_entry.id   AF-A0A7D9DHB0-F1
#
_cell.length_a   1.000
_cell.length_b   1.000
_cell.length_c   1.000
_cell.angle_alpha   90.00
_cell.angle_beta   90.00
_cell.angle_gamma   90.00
#
_symmetry.space_group_name_H-M   'P 1'
#
loop_
_entity.id
_entity.type
_entity.pdbx_description
1 polymer ?
#
loop_
_entity_poly.entity_id
_entity_poly.type
_entity_poly.pdbx_seq_one_letter_code
_entity_poly.pdbx_strand_id
1 'polypeptide(L)'
;MAISLKSSLESILTLVLQSADVKKDRRLFLMDNDQSQTSKAARKAMEKIEAEFHQISATSPDLKPNENVFHLVKKSLENEAIADNITYETFQDFSARVLKPL
;
A
#
# COMPACT_ATOMS: atom_id res chain seq x y z
N MET A 1 -3.17 24.49 -6.33
CA MET A 1 -3.08 23.62 -7.52
C MET A 1 -3.06 22.18 -7.04
N ALA A 2 -4.22 21.51 -7.05
CA ALA A 2 -4.38 20.15 -6.55
C ALA A 2 -4.02 19.14 -7.64
N ILE A 3 -2.73 18.97 -7.92
CA ILE A 3 -2.24 17.83 -8.70
C ILE A 3 -2.32 16.63 -7.74
N SER A 4 -3.47 15.99 -7.83
CA SER A 4 -4.06 15.04 -6.88
C SER A 4 -3.11 13.89 -6.52
N LEU A 5 -3.08 13.48 -5.25
CA LEU A 5 -2.53 12.19 -4.77
C LEU A 5 -2.80 11.04 -5.73
N LYS A 6 -3.95 11.08 -6.42
CA LYS A 6 -4.35 10.13 -7.44
C LYS A 6 -3.27 9.96 -8.52
N SER A 7 -2.68 11.06 -9.01
CA SER A 7 -1.62 11.03 -10.03
C SER A 7 -0.32 10.39 -9.52
N SER A 8 0.08 10.66 -8.27
CA SER A 8 1.24 9.99 -7.65
C SER A 8 0.99 8.51 -7.40
N LEU A 9 -0.19 8.14 -6.90
CA LEU A 9 -0.57 6.74 -6.72
C LEU A 9 -0.68 6.00 -8.06
N GLU A 10 -1.23 6.64 -9.10
CA GLU A 10 -1.24 6.08 -10.46
C GLU A 10 0.19 5.92 -10.99
N SER A 11 1.08 6.84 -10.69
CA SER A 11 2.49 6.78 -11.13
C SER A 11 3.27 5.68 -10.40
N ILE A 12 3.06 5.53 -9.09
CA ILE A 12 3.65 4.43 -8.29
C ILE A 12 3.07 3.09 -8.74
N LEU A 13 1.75 3.00 -8.93
CA LEU A 13 1.11 1.80 -9.45
C LEU A 13 1.64 1.46 -10.85
N THR A 14 1.80 2.46 -11.71
CA THR A 14 2.38 2.28 -13.06
C THR A 14 3.83 1.83 -13.01
N LEU A 15 4.65 2.40 -12.12
CA LEU A 15 6.06 2.01 -11.95
C LEU A 15 6.19 0.58 -11.41
N VAL A 16 5.39 0.21 -10.41
CA VAL A 16 5.32 -1.16 -9.89
C VAL A 16 4.89 -2.14 -10.98
N LEU A 17 3.91 -1.76 -11.80
CA LEU A 17 3.45 -2.58 -12.94
C LEU A 17 4.45 -2.64 -14.11
N GLN A 18 5.23 -1.58 -14.36
CA GLN A 18 6.25 -1.54 -15.42
C GLN A 18 7.51 -2.31 -15.03
N SER A 19 7.87 -2.34 -13.74
CA SER A 19 8.97 -3.17 -13.23
C SER A 19 8.66 -4.68 -13.26
N ALA A 20 7.40 -5.05 -13.47
CA ALA A 20 6.94 -6.43 -13.61
C ALA A 20 7.05 -6.95 -15.05
N ASP A 21 8.21 -6.75 -15.70
CA ASP A 21 8.54 -7.36 -17.00
C ASP A 21 8.89 -8.86 -16.84
N VAL A 22 8.06 -9.57 -16.06
CA VAL A 22 8.24 -10.95 -15.64
C VAL A 22 7.00 -11.73 -16.05
N LYS A 23 7.01 -12.15 -17.33
CA LYS A 23 6.11 -13.12 -17.97
C LYS A 23 4.60 -12.83 -17.86
N LYS A 24 3.91 -13.16 -18.95
CA LYS A 24 2.45 -13.04 -19.16
C LYS A 24 1.59 -13.94 -18.24
N ASP A 25 2.12 -14.41 -17.13
CA ASP A 25 1.46 -15.34 -16.24
C ASP A 25 0.86 -14.57 -15.05
N ARG A 26 -0.48 -14.58 -14.99
CA ARG A 26 -1.40 -14.05 -13.95
C ARG A 26 -0.79 -13.25 -12.78
N ARG A 27 -1.31 -12.04 -12.56
CA ARG A 27 -0.95 -11.20 -11.42
C ARG A 27 -1.47 -11.84 -10.12
N LEU A 28 -0.55 -12.20 -9.23
CA LEU A 28 -0.87 -12.79 -7.95
C LEU A 28 -1.11 -11.67 -6.93
N PHE A 29 -2.32 -11.60 -6.37
CA PHE A 29 -2.68 -10.57 -5.40
C PHE A 29 -2.74 -11.18 -4.00
N LEU A 30 -1.86 -10.68 -3.14
CA LEU A 30 -1.70 -11.12 -1.76
C LEU A 30 -2.26 -10.05 -0.81
N MET A 31 -3.19 -10.41 0.05
CA MET A 31 -3.82 -9.51 1.02
C MET A 31 -4.15 -10.24 2.32
N ASP A 32 -4.45 -9.50 3.38
CA ASP A 32 -5.04 -10.09 4.58
C ASP A 32 -6.51 -10.45 4.29
N ASN A 33 -6.95 -11.65 4.67
CA ASN A 33 -8.31 -12.13 4.37
C ASN A 33 -9.40 -11.42 5.19
N ASP A 34 -9.32 -10.12 5.38
CA ASP A 34 -10.36 -9.35 6.02
C ASP A 34 -11.68 -9.45 5.22
N GLN A 35 -12.80 -9.42 5.93
CA GLN A 35 -14.12 -9.57 5.30
C GLN A 35 -14.42 -8.47 4.29
N SER A 36 -13.94 -7.24 4.51
CA SER A 36 -14.12 -6.14 3.57
C SER A 36 -13.42 -6.41 2.22
N GLN A 37 -12.27 -7.07 2.27
CA GLN A 37 -11.41 -7.32 1.12
C GLN A 37 -11.81 -8.59 0.32
N THR A 38 -12.54 -9.49 0.97
CA THR A 38 -13.09 -10.70 0.33
C THR A 38 -14.54 -10.54 -0.14
N SER A 39 -15.09 -9.33 -0.03
CA SER A 39 -16.44 -8.98 -0.44
C SER A 39 -16.67 -9.18 -1.95
N LYS A 40 -17.94 -9.32 -2.35
CA LYS A 40 -18.31 -9.47 -3.78
C LYS A 40 -17.80 -8.30 -4.64
N ALA A 41 -17.83 -7.09 -4.11
CA ALA A 41 -17.35 -5.90 -4.80
C ALA A 41 -15.83 -5.95 -5.01
N ALA A 42 -15.08 -6.33 -3.97
CA ALA A 42 -13.63 -6.48 -4.05
C ALA A 42 -13.23 -7.58 -5.06
N ARG A 43 -13.86 -8.76 -5.00
CA ARG A 43 -13.62 -9.85 -5.97
C ARG A 43 -13.87 -9.42 -7.41
N LYS A 44 -14.97 -8.71 -7.67
CA LYS A 44 -15.27 -8.17 -9.02
C LYS A 44 -14.22 -7.16 -9.51
N ALA A 45 -13.66 -6.35 -8.60
CA ALA A 45 -12.58 -5.43 -8.95
C ALA A 45 -11.27 -6.18 -9.27
N MET A 46 -10.98 -7.28 -8.56
CA MET A 46 -9.83 -8.15 -8.83
C MET A 46 -9.95 -8.88 -10.18
N GLU A 47 -11.14 -9.40 -10.50
CA GLU A 47 -11.43 -10.01 -11.80
C GLU A 47 -11.18 -9.04 -12.96
N LYS A 48 -11.55 -7.77 -12.80
CA LYS A 48 -11.36 -6.72 -13.82
C LYS A 48 -9.89 -6.49 -14.19
N ILE A 49 -8.97 -6.75 -13.25
CA ILE A 49 -7.52 -6.57 -13.46
C ILE A 49 -6.79 -7.90 -13.73
N GLU A 50 -7.55 -8.97 -14.00
CA GLU A 50 -7.05 -10.33 -14.25
C GLU A 50 -6.11 -10.83 -13.14
N ALA A 51 -6.39 -10.44 -11.89
CA ALA A 51 -5.60 -10.85 -10.74
C ALA A 51 -6.18 -12.11 -10.08
N GLU A 52 -5.31 -12.99 -9.63
CA GLU A 52 -5.65 -14.17 -8.84
C GLU A 52 -5.46 -13.88 -7.36
N PHE A 53 -6.51 -14.03 -6.57
CA PHE A 53 -6.44 -13.83 -5.13
C PHE A 53 -5.81 -15.05 -4.45
N HIS A 54 -4.69 -14.83 -3.76
CA HIS A 54 -4.05 -15.86 -2.95
C HIS A 54 -4.39 -15.67 -1.48
N GLN A 55 -5.21 -16.59 -0.99
CA GLN A 55 -5.73 -16.56 0.37
C GLN A 55 -4.66 -17.10 1.35
N ILE A 56 -4.13 -16.25 2.22
CA ILE A 56 -3.20 -16.69 3.29
C ILE A 56 -4.00 -17.06 4.54
N SER A 57 -3.63 -18.09 5.30
CA SER A 57 -4.28 -18.35 6.59
C SER A 57 -4.23 -17.13 7.52
N ALA A 58 -5.33 -16.85 8.23
CA ALA A 58 -5.47 -15.71 9.13
C ALA A 58 -4.42 -15.66 10.26
N THR A 59 -3.78 -16.80 10.54
CA THR A 59 -2.82 -17.02 11.64
C THR A 59 -1.35 -16.87 11.23
N SER A 60 -1.04 -16.25 10.10
CA SER A 60 0.34 -16.14 9.59
C SER A 60 0.80 -14.70 9.35
N PRO A 61 0.95 -13.86 10.40
CA PRO A 61 1.46 -12.49 10.26
C PRO A 61 2.86 -12.44 9.64
N ASP A 62 3.72 -13.43 9.92
CA ASP A 62 5.06 -13.53 9.31
C ASP A 62 5.03 -13.73 7.78
N LEU A 63 3.92 -14.24 7.26
CA LEU A 63 3.71 -14.45 5.82
C LEU A 63 3.02 -13.27 5.15
N LYS A 64 2.73 -12.18 5.87
CA LYS A 64 2.11 -10.96 5.33
C LYS A 64 3.20 -9.91 5.04
N PRO A 65 3.71 -9.80 3.80
CA PRO A 65 4.84 -8.93 3.51
C PRO A 65 4.54 -7.44 3.75
N ASN A 66 3.26 -7.06 3.72
CA ASN A 66 2.81 -5.69 4.02
C ASN A 66 3.07 -5.29 5.48
N GLU A 67 3.05 -6.23 6.43
CA GLU A 67 3.34 -5.94 7.85
C GLU A 67 4.79 -5.45 8.02
N ASN A 68 5.73 -6.05 7.27
CA ASN A 68 7.13 -5.61 7.28
C ASN A 68 7.28 -4.20 6.70
N VAL A 69 6.59 -3.89 5.61
CA VAL A 69 6.59 -2.55 5.02
C VAL A 69 6.00 -1.53 6.00
N PHE A 70 4.87 -1.86 6.63
CA PHE A 70 4.25 -0.99 7.62
C PHE A 70 5.14 -0.77 8.85
N HIS A 71 5.84 -1.80 9.30
CA HIS A 71 6.81 -1.68 10.40
C HIS A 71 7.95 -0.71 10.04
N LEU A 72 8.53 -0.85 8.83
CA LEU A 72 9.61 0.03 8.36
C LEU A 72 9.14 1.48 8.21
N VAL A 73 7.98 1.69 7.58
CA VAL A 73 7.39 3.03 7.40
C VAL A 73 7.10 3.66 8.75
N LYS A 74 6.46 2.93 9.67
CA LYS A 74 6.18 3.40 11.03
C LYS A 74 7.46 3.86 11.72
N LYS A 75 8.50 3.02 11.74
CA LYS A 75 9.77 3.35 12.40
C LYS A 75 10.43 4.58 11.77
N SER A 76 10.37 4.71 10.44
CA SER A 76 10.89 5.89 9.74
C SER A 76 10.16 7.17 10.15
N LEU A 77 8.82 7.13 10.17
CA LEU A 77 7.98 8.27 10.54
C LEU A 77 8.15 8.66 12.02
N GLU A 78 8.30 7.68 12.91
CA GLU A 78 8.59 7.91 14.33
C GLU A 78 9.96 8.59 14.52
N ASN A 79 10.99 8.13 13.82
CA ASN A 79 12.32 8.74 13.89
C ASN A 79 12.31 10.19 13.37
N GLU A 80 11.59 10.46 12.29
CA GLU A 80 11.41 11.82 11.75
C GLU A 80 10.68 12.72 12.75
N ALA A 81 9.57 12.25 13.32
CA ALA A 81 8.83 13.00 14.33
C ALA A 81 9.68 13.33 15.57
N ILE A 82 10.53 12.39 16.01
CA ILE A 82 11.49 12.61 17.11
C ILE A 82 12.54 13.65 16.71
N ALA A 83 13.14 13.52 15.51
CA ALA A 83 14.17 14.45 15.03
C ALA A 83 13.64 15.89 14.91
N ASP A 84 12.40 16.04 14.44
CA ASP A 84 11.74 17.33 14.25
C ASP A 84 11.01 17.84 15.51
N ASN A 85 11.08 17.11 16.62
CA ASN A 85 10.37 17.41 17.88
C ASN A 85 8.85 17.60 17.70
N ILE A 86 8.25 16.82 16.81
CA ILE A 86 6.81 16.83 16.57
C ILE A 86 6.12 16.10 17.72
N THR A 87 5.40 16.85 18.55
CA THR A 87 4.58 16.30 19.65
C THR A 87 3.10 16.21 19.30
N TYR A 88 2.69 16.97 18.28
CA TYR A 88 1.35 16.99 17.72
C TYR A 88 1.39 17.51 16.30
N GLU A 89 0.56 16.95 15.43
CA GLU A 89 0.32 17.45 14.08
C GLU A 89 -1.14 17.20 13.70
N THR A 90 -1.69 18.06 12.84
CA THR A 90 -2.99 17.78 12.23
C THR A 90 -2.85 16.72 11.14
N PHE A 91 -3.96 16.09 10.72
CA PHE A 91 -3.92 15.14 9.61
C PHE A 91 -3.40 15.79 8.31
N GLN A 92 -3.72 17.06 8.09
CA GLN A 92 -3.24 17.83 6.93
C GLN A 92 -1.72 18.03 6.99
N ASP A 93 -1.19 18.40 8.15
CA ASP A 93 0.25 18.61 8.33
C ASP A 93 1.03 17.30 8.20
N PHE A 94 0.51 16.22 8.81
CA PHE A 94 1.03 14.87 8.64
C PHE A 94 1.06 14.46 7.17
N SER A 95 -0.06 14.62 6.47
CA SER A 95 -0.17 14.26 5.05
C SER A 95 0.81 15.07 4.21
N ALA A 96 0.94 16.37 4.47
CA ALA A 96 1.88 17.24 3.77
C ALA A 96 3.34 16.85 4.03
N ARG A 97 3.66 16.32 5.21
CA ARG A 97 4.99 15.82 5.57
C ARG A 97 5.31 14.49 4.91
N VAL A 98 4.42 13.51 5.04
CA VAL A 98 4.62 12.14 4.53
C VAL A 98 4.60 12.06 3.00
N LEU A 99 3.81 12.90 2.34
CA LEU A 99 3.65 12.87 0.88
C LEU A 99 4.60 13.81 0.14
N LYS A 100 5.63 14.35 0.81
CA LYS A 100 6.67 15.13 0.13
C LYS A 100 7.31 14.25 -0.95
N PRO A 101 7.37 14.71 -2.22
CA PRO A 101 8.17 14.04 -3.23
C PRO A 101 9.62 13.98 -2.78
N LEU A 102 10.26 12.81 -2.93
CA LEU A 102 11.72 12.68 -2.86
C LEU A 102 12.38 13.49 -3.98
#